data_AF-A0A0H5QW50-F1
#
_entry.id   AF-A0A0H5QW50-F1
#
_cell.length_a   1.000
_cell.length_b   1.000
_cell.length_c   1.000
_cell.angle_alpha   90.00
_cell.angle_beta   90.00
_cell.angle_gamma   90.00
#
_symmetry.space_group_name_H-M   'P 1'
#
loop_
_entity.id
_entity.type
_entity.pdbx_description
1 polymer ?
#
loop_
_entity_poly.entity_id
_entity_poly.type
_entity_poly.pdbx_seq_one_letter_code
_entity_poly.pdbx_strand_id
1 'polypeptide(L)'
;MSEERDEGVSLSPLGEQADASDNDICSGESGTARRPKRRALAGRVTPQRDRRSAGFVIGEAMSKLVELEIAKTQNSNQVPLTQDDRVANAIDILMKNYQYLDSDDLATIADVFGNGCNATIFAKLTGAARDAWISKKLM
;
A
#
# COMPACT_ATOMS: atom_id res chain seq x y z
N MET A 1 -24.94 4.72 -68.88
CA MET A 1 -24.16 3.81 -68.03
C MET A 1 -24.36 4.32 -66.61
N SER A 2 -25.46 3.94 -65.95
CA SER A 2 -25.67 2.66 -65.23
C SER A 2 -24.77 2.62 -63.98
N GLU A 3 -25.14 2.32 -62.75
CA GLU A 3 -26.34 1.87 -62.01
C GLU A 3 -26.04 2.24 -60.53
N GLU A 4 -26.96 2.86 -59.79
CA GLU A 4 -27.75 2.27 -58.68
C GLU A 4 -27.01 1.36 -57.66
N ARG A 5 -27.11 1.77 -56.39
CA ARG A 5 -27.44 1.03 -55.13
C ARG A 5 -26.74 1.74 -53.96
N ASP A 6 -27.43 2.49 -53.10
CA ASP A 6 -28.53 2.15 -52.18
C ASP A 6 -28.10 1.19 -51.06
N GLU A 7 -28.67 1.44 -49.88
CA GLU A 7 -28.59 0.78 -48.56
C GLU A 7 -28.39 1.85 -47.46
N GLY A 8 -29.51 2.53 -47.19
CA GLY A 8 -29.69 3.33 -45.99
C GLY A 8 -29.84 2.44 -44.75
N VAL A 9 -29.19 2.83 -43.66
CA VAL A 9 -29.51 2.31 -42.33
C VAL A 9 -30.54 3.24 -41.70
N SER A 10 -31.80 2.91 -41.92
CA SER A 10 -32.96 3.40 -41.19
C SER A 10 -32.93 2.83 -39.77
N LEU A 11 -32.72 3.68 -38.76
CA LEU A 11 -32.92 3.32 -37.35
C LEU A 11 -34.16 4.01 -36.83
N SER A 12 -35.26 3.27 -36.82
CA SER A 12 -36.36 3.26 -35.83
C SER A 12 -37.45 2.35 -36.39
N PRO A 13 -38.09 1.47 -35.59
CA PRO A 13 -39.13 1.96 -34.68
C PRO A 13 -39.44 1.09 -33.43
N LEU A 14 -40.42 1.57 -32.66
CA LEU A 14 -41.18 0.93 -31.56
C LEU A 14 -40.43 0.76 -30.23
N GLY A 15 -40.90 1.25 -29.08
CA GLY A 15 -42.29 1.44 -28.66
C GLY A 15 -42.74 0.25 -27.80
N GLU A 16 -43.34 0.56 -26.65
CA GLU A 16 -44.04 -0.36 -25.72
C GLU A 16 -43.14 -1.28 -24.86
N GLN A 17 -43.43 -1.59 -23.60
CA GLN A 17 -44.48 -1.23 -22.65
C GLN A 17 -44.00 -1.71 -21.27
N ALA A 18 -44.56 -1.12 -20.21
CA ALA A 18 -44.56 -1.73 -18.90
C ALA A 18 -45.26 -3.09 -18.94
N ASP A 19 -44.78 -4.10 -18.20
CA ASP A 19 -45.71 -4.78 -17.30
C ASP A 19 -45.01 -5.55 -16.18
N ALA A 20 -45.68 -5.51 -15.04
CA ALA A 20 -45.43 -6.35 -13.89
C ALA A 20 -45.74 -7.81 -14.26
N SER A 21 -44.93 -8.75 -13.78
CA SER A 21 -45.41 -10.11 -13.63
C SER A 21 -44.97 -10.65 -12.28
N ASP A 22 -45.89 -10.48 -11.32
CA ASP A 22 -46.20 -11.52 -10.35
C ASP A 22 -46.27 -12.87 -11.08
N ASN A 23 -45.65 -13.90 -10.50
CA ASN A 23 -46.02 -15.27 -10.77
C ASN A 23 -45.78 -16.09 -9.50
N ASP A 24 -46.76 -15.97 -8.60
CA ASP A 24 -47.12 -17.02 -7.66
C ASP A 24 -47.46 -18.30 -8.44
N ILE A 25 -46.62 -19.32 -8.33
CA ILE A 25 -47.04 -20.70 -8.60
C ILE A 25 -46.81 -21.52 -7.33
N CYS A 26 -47.88 -21.59 -6.55
CA CYS A 26 -48.07 -22.50 -5.44
C CYS A 26 -48.77 -23.75 -5.98
N SER A 27 -48.19 -24.94 -5.79
CA SER A 27 -48.91 -26.23 -5.71
C SER A 27 -47.98 -27.36 -5.30
N GLY A 28 -48.33 -28.05 -4.21
CA GLY A 28 -47.59 -29.23 -3.72
C GLY A 28 -48.07 -29.78 -2.37
N GLU A 29 -49.38 -29.92 -2.25
CA GLU A 29 -50.19 -30.87 -1.45
C GLU A 29 -49.61 -31.60 -0.19
N SER A 30 -50.33 -31.38 0.91
CA SER A 30 -50.76 -32.31 1.98
C SER A 30 -49.77 -33.34 2.58
N GLY A 31 -49.36 -33.08 3.83
CA GLY A 31 -48.77 -34.07 4.72
C GLY A 31 -48.89 -33.64 6.19
N THR A 32 -49.77 -34.32 6.93
CA THR A 32 -50.02 -34.11 8.36
C THR A 32 -48.80 -34.50 9.21
N ALA A 33 -48.12 -33.52 9.82
CA ALA A 33 -47.21 -33.79 10.93
C ALA A 33 -47.01 -32.55 11.83
N ARG A 34 -47.52 -32.63 13.06
CA ARG A 34 -47.22 -31.69 14.16
C ARG A 34 -45.70 -31.53 14.32
N ARG A 35 -45.19 -30.29 14.33
CA ARG A 35 -43.82 -29.99 14.78
C ARG A 35 -43.81 -28.88 15.86
N PRO A 36 -42.91 -28.99 16.85
CA PRO A 36 -43.07 -28.37 18.17
C PRO A 36 -42.71 -26.88 18.17
N LYS A 37 -43.37 -26.10 19.05
CA LYS A 37 -42.97 -24.72 19.39
C LYS A 37 -41.51 -24.74 19.91
N ARG A 38 -40.54 -24.38 19.06
CA ARG A 38 -39.16 -24.15 19.50
C ARG A 38 -39.11 -22.86 20.31
N ARG A 39 -38.85 -23.00 21.61
CA ARG A 39 -38.46 -21.92 22.52
C ARG A 39 -37.37 -21.07 21.86
N ALA A 40 -37.60 -19.77 21.72
CA ALA A 40 -36.54 -18.82 21.45
C ALA A 40 -35.65 -18.76 22.70
N LEU A 41 -34.52 -19.47 22.70
CA LEU A 41 -33.45 -19.17 23.64
C LEU A 41 -32.74 -17.91 23.13
N ALA A 42 -33.07 -16.81 23.78
CA ALA A 42 -32.26 -15.59 23.81
C ALA A 42 -30.82 -15.95 24.19
N GLY A 43 -29.84 -15.41 23.45
CA GLY A 43 -28.43 -15.59 23.79
C GLY A 43 -27.48 -15.74 22.62
N ARG A 44 -27.64 -14.99 21.53
CA ARG A 44 -26.49 -14.61 20.69
C ARG A 44 -26.38 -13.11 20.78
N VAL A 45 -25.40 -12.63 21.54
CA VAL A 45 -24.87 -11.27 21.37
C VAL A 45 -24.33 -11.24 19.95
N THR A 46 -25.14 -10.77 19.00
CA THR A 46 -24.61 -10.47 17.68
C THR A 46 -23.57 -9.37 17.88
N PRO A 47 -22.32 -9.57 17.43
CA PRO A 47 -21.34 -8.49 17.48
C PRO A 47 -21.99 -7.29 16.80
N GLN A 48 -21.93 -6.14 17.48
CA GLN A 48 -22.60 -4.92 17.04
C GLN A 48 -22.15 -4.65 15.61
N ARG A 49 -23.00 -4.98 14.63
CA ARG A 49 -22.69 -4.76 13.23
C ARG A 49 -22.62 -3.26 13.07
N ASP A 50 -21.49 -2.79 12.57
CA ASP A 50 -21.36 -1.40 12.17
C ASP A 50 -22.57 -1.05 11.29
N ARG A 51 -23.32 -0.02 11.72
CA ARG A 51 -24.55 0.42 11.04
C ARG A 51 -24.25 1.30 9.83
N ARG A 52 -22.97 1.61 9.59
CA ARG A 52 -22.53 2.37 8.42
C ARG A 52 -22.73 1.53 7.16
N SER A 53 -23.10 2.19 6.06
CA SER A 53 -23.19 1.51 4.77
C SER A 53 -21.82 0.98 4.36
N ALA A 54 -21.78 -0.15 3.65
CA ALA A 54 -20.53 -0.68 3.12
C ALA A 54 -19.79 0.36 2.26
N GLY A 55 -20.53 1.19 1.51
CA GLY A 55 -19.96 2.30 0.73
C GLY A 55 -19.27 3.36 1.59
N PHE A 56 -19.80 3.67 2.78
CA PHE A 56 -19.14 4.60 3.72
C PHE A 56 -17.83 4.01 4.25
N VAL A 57 -17.84 2.74 4.66
CA VAL A 57 -16.64 2.06 5.20
C VAL A 57 -15.54 1.95 4.12
N ILE A 58 -15.93 1.63 2.89
CA ILE A 58 -15.01 1.59 1.75
C ILE A 58 -14.47 3.00 1.44
N GLY A 59 -15.34 4.02 1.43
CA GLY A 59 -14.93 5.42 1.21
C GLY A 59 -13.95 5.92 2.27
N GLU A 60 -14.18 5.60 3.54
CA GLU A 60 -13.29 5.95 4.65
C GLU A 60 -11.91 5.26 4.51
N ALA A 61 -11.89 3.98 4.14
CA ALA A 61 -10.65 3.25 3.89
C ALA A 61 -9.87 3.83 2.70
N MET A 62 -10.56 4.17 1.61
CA MET A 62 -9.95 4.79 0.44
C MET A 62 -9.38 6.18 0.76
N SER A 63 -10.11 7.01 1.54
CA SER A 63 -9.61 8.33 1.99
C SER A 63 -8.32 8.20 2.80
N LYS A 64 -8.27 7.26 3.75
CA LYS A 64 -7.06 6.97 4.54
C LYS A 64 -5.89 6.50 3.67
N LEU A 65 -6.16 5.72 2.64
CA LEU A 65 -5.13 5.23 1.72
C LEU A 65 -4.52 6.38 0.91
N VAL A 66 -5.35 7.33 0.46
CA VAL A 66 -4.90 8.56 -0.21
C VAL A 66 -4.09 9.44 0.73
N GLU A 67 -4.54 9.64 1.97
CA GLU A 67 -3.81 10.40 3.00
C GLU A 67 -2.43 9.78 3.29
N LEU A 68 -2.34 8.46 3.38
CA LEU A 68 -1.08 7.75 3.58
C LEU A 68 -0.14 7.89 2.38
N GLU A 69 -0.64 7.82 1.16
CA GLU A 69 0.18 8.01 -0.04
C GLU A 69 0.67 9.46 -0.15
N ILE A 70 -0.17 10.45 0.18
CA ILE A 70 0.24 11.86 0.26
C ILE A 70 1.32 12.04 1.33
N ALA A 71 1.15 11.46 2.52
CA ALA A 71 2.15 11.54 3.60
C ALA A 71 3.48 10.88 3.21
N LYS A 72 3.42 9.73 2.53
CA LYS A 72 4.59 9.04 1.99
C LYS A 72 5.30 9.85 0.91
N THR A 73 4.53 10.52 0.04
CA THR A 73 5.06 11.39 -1.02
C THR A 73 5.64 12.69 -0.46
N GLN A 74 5.06 13.24 0.62
CA GLN A 74 5.63 14.37 1.34
C GLN A 74 6.94 14.01 2.03
N ASN A 75 7.07 12.78 2.55
CA ASN A 75 8.35 12.25 3.02
C ASN A 75 9.33 11.95 1.87
N SER A 76 8.83 11.67 0.66
CA SER A 76 9.68 11.49 -0.54
C SER A 76 10.05 12.80 -1.25
N ASN A 77 9.55 13.95 -0.80
CA ASN A 77 10.01 15.27 -1.25
C ASN A 77 11.38 15.65 -0.65
N GLN A 78 12.03 14.75 0.10
CA GLN A 78 13.44 14.86 0.37
C GLN A 78 14.18 14.72 -0.97
N VAL A 79 14.93 15.77 -1.34
CA VAL A 79 15.88 15.77 -2.46
C VAL A 79 16.54 14.39 -2.52
N PRO A 80 16.63 13.73 -3.69
CA PRO A 80 17.30 12.44 -3.78
C PRO A 80 18.68 12.57 -3.14
N LEU A 81 18.88 11.97 -1.95
CA LEU A 81 20.18 12.05 -1.30
C LEU A 81 21.15 11.37 -2.25
N THR A 82 22.17 12.11 -2.67
CA THR A 82 23.23 11.54 -3.48
C THR A 82 23.88 10.38 -2.72
N GLN A 83 24.54 9.47 -3.44
CA GLN A 83 25.24 8.36 -2.78
C GLN A 83 26.22 8.89 -1.71
N ASP A 84 26.90 10.00 -1.99
CA ASP A 84 27.78 10.66 -1.03
C ASP A 84 27.03 11.19 0.19
N ASP A 85 25.86 11.82 0.04
CA ASP A 85 25.06 12.29 1.18
C ASP A 85 24.59 11.13 2.07
N ARG A 86 24.26 9.99 1.46
CA ARG A 86 23.85 8.79 2.20
C ARG A 86 25.01 8.19 2.99
N VAL A 87 26.18 8.06 2.37
CA VAL A 87 27.40 7.57 3.03
C VAL A 87 27.82 8.53 4.13
N ALA A 88 27.77 9.84 3.85
CA ALA A 88 28.09 10.88 4.81
C ALA A 88 27.22 10.81 6.06
N ASN A 89 25.90 10.66 5.90
CA ASN A 89 24.98 10.50 7.01
C ASN A 89 25.22 9.19 7.77
N ALA A 90 25.46 8.08 7.06
CA ALA A 90 25.72 6.78 7.69
C ALA A 90 26.96 6.85 8.60
N ILE A 91 28.05 7.46 8.13
CA ILE A 91 29.28 7.62 8.90
C ILE A 91 29.07 8.60 10.08
N ASP A 92 28.33 9.69 9.89
CA ASP A 92 28.00 10.61 10.98
C ASP A 92 27.20 9.92 12.11
N ILE A 93 26.25 9.06 11.74
CA ILE A 93 25.47 8.26 12.70
C ILE A 93 26.37 7.23 13.39
N LEU A 94 27.25 6.57 12.64
CA LEU A 94 28.22 5.61 13.19
C LEU A 94 29.10 6.28 14.25
N MET A 95 29.75 7.39 13.90
CA MET A 95 30.66 8.10 14.80
C MET A 95 29.96 8.64 16.05
N LYS A 96 28.69 9.06 15.94
CA LYS A 96 27.94 9.58 17.10
C LYS A 96 27.49 8.49 18.06
N ASN A 97 27.03 7.34 17.54
CA ASN A 97 26.39 6.30 18.35
C ASN A 97 27.35 5.20 18.80
N TYR A 98 28.49 5.05 18.12
CA TYR A 98 29.45 3.96 18.35
C TYR A 98 30.82 4.48 18.79
N GLN A 99 30.85 5.50 19.65
CA GLN A 99 32.10 6.09 20.15
C GLN A 99 32.95 5.14 21.01
N TYR A 100 32.34 4.07 21.53
CA TYR A 100 32.99 3.03 22.32
C TYR A 100 33.62 1.93 21.46
N LEU A 101 33.39 1.95 20.15
CA LEU A 101 33.94 0.96 19.23
C LEU A 101 35.40 1.31 18.90
N ASP A 102 36.21 0.27 18.66
CA ASP A 102 37.60 0.48 18.30
C ASP A 102 37.73 1.19 16.94
N SER A 103 38.80 1.97 16.80
CA SER A 103 39.03 2.81 15.62
C SER A 103 39.19 2.00 14.33
N ASP A 104 39.74 0.78 14.42
CA ASP A 104 39.90 -0.14 13.29
C ASP A 104 38.55 -0.72 12.82
N ASP A 105 37.65 -0.98 13.76
CA ASP A 105 36.30 -1.46 13.45
C ASP A 105 35.47 -0.35 12.82
N LEU A 106 35.54 0.88 13.35
CA LEU A 106 34.90 2.06 12.76
C LEU A 106 35.40 2.31 11.33
N ALA A 107 36.71 2.22 11.11
CA ALA A 107 37.31 2.33 9.78
C ALA A 107 36.79 1.25 8.82
N THR A 108 36.68 0.00 9.28
CA THR A 108 36.21 -1.12 8.46
C THR A 108 34.73 -0.97 8.10
N ILE A 109 33.90 -0.56 9.06
CA ILE A 109 32.46 -0.34 8.83
C ILE A 109 32.25 0.85 7.86
N ALA A 110 33.02 1.92 8.01
CA ALA A 110 32.96 3.06 7.09
C ALA A 110 33.35 2.68 5.65
N ASP A 111 34.32 1.77 5.49
CA ASP A 111 34.73 1.25 4.18
C ASP A 111 33.62 0.41 3.52
N VAL A 112 32.87 -0.35 4.32
CA VAL A 112 31.71 -1.12 3.85
C VAL A 112 30.58 -0.19 3.39
N PHE A 113 30.31 0.89 4.11
CA PHE A 113 29.27 1.84 3.74
C PHE A 113 29.64 2.69 2.52
N GLY A 114 30.90 3.13 2.43
CA GLY A 114 31.35 4.08 1.43
C GLY A 114 32.17 3.46 0.31
N ASN A 115 31.94 2.20 -0.07
CA ASN A 115 32.67 1.59 -1.18
C ASN A 115 32.51 2.42 -2.46
N GLY A 116 33.61 2.97 -2.98
CA GLY A 116 33.63 3.91 -4.12
C GLY A 116 33.49 5.40 -3.75
N CYS A 117 33.23 5.73 -2.48
CA CYS A 117 33.06 7.09 -1.93
C CYS A 117 34.21 7.46 -0.97
N ASN A 118 35.46 7.18 -1.36
CA ASN A 118 36.64 7.35 -0.51
C ASN A 118 36.82 8.79 0.02
N ALA A 119 36.53 9.80 -0.81
CA ALA A 119 36.62 11.21 -0.41
C ALA A 119 35.62 11.53 0.71
N THR A 120 34.40 11.00 0.60
CA THR A 120 33.33 11.16 1.59
C THR A 120 33.67 10.45 2.90
N ILE A 121 34.21 9.22 2.82
CA ILE A 121 34.70 8.49 4.01
C ILE A 121 35.78 9.31 4.72
N PHE A 122 36.79 9.78 3.98
CA PHE A 122 37.89 10.57 4.55
C PHE A 122 37.39 11.87 5.20
N ALA A 123 36.47 12.58 4.56
CA ALA A 123 35.92 13.82 5.07
C ALA A 123 35.14 13.61 6.39
N LYS A 124 34.43 12.49 6.51
CA LYS A 124 33.49 12.24 7.61
C LYS A 124 34.06 11.46 8.78
N LEU A 125 34.96 10.51 8.54
CA LEU A 125 35.74 9.90 9.61
C LEU A 125 36.57 10.98 10.30
N THR A 126 36.74 10.88 11.61
CA THR A 126 37.53 11.84 12.39
C THR A 126 38.38 11.11 13.43
N GLY A 127 39.48 11.75 13.87
CA GLY A 127 40.38 11.23 14.89
C GLY A 127 41.02 9.88 14.51
N ALA A 128 41.19 9.02 15.50
CA ALA A 128 41.87 7.74 15.35
C ALA A 128 41.21 6.79 14.32
N ALA A 129 39.88 6.86 14.13
CA ALA A 129 39.19 6.08 13.11
C ALA A 129 39.58 6.52 11.67
N ARG A 130 39.84 7.81 11.46
CA ARG A 130 40.36 8.31 10.16
C ARG A 130 41.79 7.79 9.94
N ASP A 131 42.63 7.87 10.96
CA ASP A 131 44.04 7.46 10.85
C ASP A 131 44.17 5.95 10.62
N ALA A 132 43.35 5.14 11.29
CA ALA A 132 43.22 3.71 11.05
C ALA A 132 42.78 3.39 9.61
N TRP A 133 41.76 4.10 9.11
CA TRP A 133 41.30 3.93 7.74
C TRP A 133 42.38 4.30 6.71
N ILE A 134 43.08 5.42 6.91
CA ILE A 134 44.20 5.84 6.04
C ILE A 134 45.31 4.78 6.03
N SER A 135 45.70 4.29 7.22
CA SER A 135 46.74 3.27 7.37
C SER A 135 46.39 1.99 6.60
N LYS A 136 45.12 1.59 6.63
CA LYS A 136 44.59 0.44 5.88
C LYS A 136 44.57 0.65 4.36
N LYS A 137 44.50 1.90 3.87
CA LYS A 137 44.53 2.20 2.43
C LYS A 137 45.94 2.37 1.87
N LEU A 138 46.93 2.64 2.73
CA LEU A 138 48.34 2.79 2.36
C LEU A 138 49.13 1.48 2.43
N MET A 139 48.64 0.50 3.19
CA MET A 139 49.13 -0.90 3.19
C MET A 139 48.52 -1.70 2.04
#